data_AF-A0AJE7-F1
#
_entry.id   AF-A0AJE7-F1
#
_cell.length_a   1.000
_cell.length_b   1.000
_cell.length_c   1.000
_cell.angle_alpha   90.00
_cell.angle_beta   90.00
_cell.angle_gamma   90.00
#
_symmetry.space_group_name_H-M   'P 1'
#
loop_
_entity.id
_entity.type
_entity.pdbx_description
1 polymer ?
#
loop_
_entity_poly.entity_id
_entity_poly.type
_entity_poly.pdbx_seq_one_letter_code
_entity_poly.pdbx_strand_id
1 'polypeptide(L)'
;MKITSISVQQKNKERYNIFIDEKYNFSVDEEVLARFQLMKGKVLTEAEIEEIKQADMVRKGLNKAINFLSHRVRSEKEIRDYLKKQEMEPFAIDEILKKLADMDYINDVEFAELYTKTQIKTTLKGPRTIERELVEKGLTREIISQVIEEYSDENQLENATKQAMKIMKRNNKSAKKMLQQKITTDLIQKGYSSEVAKAASLEATNELDMADEADILQKQIEKTMRKNKRYKPSVAKQKTITSLMQKGFSYDTIQSYLTENEISFEEEE
;
A
#
# COMPACT_ATOMS: atom_id res chain seq x y z
N MET A 1 42.04 -29.29 -16.15
CA MET A 1 42.35 -27.85 -16.19
C MET A 1 43.07 -27.46 -14.92
N LYS A 2 44.18 -26.71 -14.96
CA LYS A 2 44.99 -26.41 -13.76
C LYS A 2 45.04 -24.91 -13.47
N ILE A 3 44.84 -24.51 -12.21
CA ILE A 3 45.03 -23.11 -11.79
C ILE A 3 46.52 -22.74 -11.89
N THR A 4 46.84 -21.76 -12.73
CA THR A 4 48.22 -21.30 -12.96
C THR A 4 48.55 -20.01 -12.22
N SER A 5 47.55 -19.15 -11.99
CA SER A 5 47.71 -17.89 -11.28
C SER A 5 46.42 -17.44 -10.59
N ILE A 6 46.55 -16.71 -9.49
CA ILE A 6 45.48 -16.06 -8.76
C ILE A 6 45.95 -14.64 -8.45
N SER A 7 45.11 -13.64 -8.73
CA SER A 7 45.44 -12.23 -8.46
C SER A 7 44.26 -11.49 -7.88
N VAL A 8 44.52 -10.51 -7.00
CA VAL A 8 43.49 -9.64 -6.42
C VAL A 8 42.98 -8.65 -7.48
N GLN A 9 41.69 -8.36 -7.51
CA GLN A 9 41.11 -7.34 -8.39
C GLN A 9 41.46 -5.93 -7.92
N GLN A 10 41.75 -5.02 -8.87
CA GLN A 10 42.22 -3.67 -8.55
C GLN A 10 41.22 -2.83 -7.74
N LYS A 11 39.92 -2.93 -8.02
CA LYS A 11 38.87 -2.11 -7.39
C LYS A 11 38.22 -2.77 -6.17
N ASN A 12 38.32 -4.09 -6.05
CA ASN A 12 37.72 -4.84 -4.96
C ASN A 12 38.74 -5.87 -4.45
N LYS A 13 39.31 -5.60 -3.28
CA LYS A 13 40.36 -6.42 -2.68
C LYS A 13 39.87 -7.78 -2.16
N GLU A 14 38.56 -7.92 -1.98
CA GLU A 14 37.91 -9.17 -1.57
C GLU A 14 37.58 -10.06 -2.77
N ARG A 15 37.96 -9.66 -4.00
CA ARG A 15 37.73 -10.45 -5.22
C ARG A 15 39.04 -10.84 -5.90
N TYR A 16 39.06 -12.07 -6.38
CA TYR A 16 40.23 -12.71 -6.96
C TYR A 16 39.93 -13.19 -8.38
N ASN A 17 40.81 -12.87 -9.33
CA ASN A 17 40.81 -13.42 -10.68
C ASN A 17 41.54 -14.77 -10.71
N ILE A 18 40.91 -15.80 -11.25
CA ILE A 18 41.45 -17.15 -11.38
C ILE A 18 41.87 -17.41 -12.83
N PHE A 19 43.14 -17.78 -13.01
CA PHE A 19 43.72 -18.13 -14.30
C PHE A 19 43.94 -19.64 -14.36
N ILE A 20 43.39 -20.26 -15.41
CA ILE A 20 43.49 -21.69 -15.67
C ILE A 20 44.24 -21.86 -16.98
N ASP A 21 45.27 -22.70 -16.98
CA ASP A 21 46.12 -22.96 -18.14
C ASP A 21 46.59 -21.64 -18.80
N GLU A 22 47.02 -20.70 -17.94
CA GLU A 22 47.53 -19.34 -18.28
C GLU A 22 46.50 -18.35 -18.84
N LYS A 23 45.22 -18.72 -18.91
CA LYS A 23 44.15 -17.86 -19.38
C LYS A 23 43.19 -17.48 -18.26
N TYR A 24 42.72 -16.24 -18.25
CA TYR A 24 41.63 -15.84 -17.37
C TYR A 24 40.42 -16.74 -17.61
N ASN A 25 39.84 -17.28 -16.54
CA ASN A 25 38.65 -18.13 -16.63
C ASN A 25 37.45 -17.50 -15.91
N PHE A 26 37.59 -17.20 -14.61
CA PHE A 26 36.53 -16.59 -13.80
C PHE A 26 37.12 -15.78 -12.64
N SER A 27 36.26 -15.12 -11.88
CA SER A 27 36.63 -14.46 -10.62
C SER A 27 35.73 -14.90 -9.49
N VAL A 28 36.25 -14.90 -8.27
CA VAL A 28 35.51 -15.31 -7.06
C VAL A 28 35.71 -14.32 -5.92
N ASP A 29 34.72 -14.26 -5.05
CA ASP A 29 34.83 -13.65 -3.71
C ASP A 29 35.82 -14.41 -2.82
N GLU A 30 36.40 -13.74 -1.84
CA GLU A 30 37.35 -14.30 -0.87
C GLU A 30 36.76 -15.51 -0.13
N GLU A 31 35.49 -15.46 0.26
CA GLU A 31 34.81 -16.58 0.92
C GLU A 31 34.77 -17.82 0.01
N VAL A 32 34.53 -17.63 -1.28
CA VAL A 32 34.45 -18.73 -2.26
C VAL A 32 35.85 -19.28 -2.57
N LEU A 33 36.86 -18.40 -2.68
CA LEU A 33 38.26 -18.79 -2.79
C LEU A 33 38.67 -19.74 -1.66
N ALA A 34 38.32 -19.37 -0.42
CA ALA A 34 38.62 -20.15 0.78
C ALA A 34 37.80 -21.45 0.85
N ARG A 35 36.48 -21.38 0.62
CA ARG A 35 35.56 -22.54 0.65
C ARG A 35 36.02 -23.65 -0.29
N PHE A 36 36.40 -23.29 -1.51
CA PHE A 36 36.89 -24.26 -2.49
C PHE A 36 38.40 -24.47 -2.44
N GLN A 37 39.12 -23.86 -1.48
CA GLN A 37 40.57 -23.97 -1.31
C GLN A 37 41.33 -23.75 -2.63
N LEU A 38 40.95 -22.71 -3.37
CA LEU A 38 41.53 -22.42 -4.67
C LEU A 38 42.96 -21.90 -4.49
N MET A 39 43.93 -22.73 -4.88
CA MET A 39 45.34 -22.42 -4.80
C MET A 39 46.02 -22.69 -6.14
N LYS A 40 47.12 -21.97 -6.41
CA LYS A 40 47.96 -22.26 -7.58
C LYS A 40 48.36 -23.74 -7.57
N GLY A 41 48.15 -24.41 -8.69
CA GLY A 41 48.44 -25.82 -8.85
C GLY A 41 47.24 -26.75 -8.67
N LYS A 42 46.12 -26.28 -8.08
CA LYS A 42 44.90 -27.07 -7.98
C LYS A 42 44.37 -27.43 -9.37
N VAL A 43 44.05 -28.71 -9.57
CA VAL A 43 43.40 -29.20 -10.78
C VAL A 43 41.89 -29.18 -10.55
N LEU A 44 41.16 -28.70 -11.55
CA LEU A 44 39.70 -28.63 -11.54
C LEU A 44 39.13 -29.30 -12.79
N THR A 45 38.00 -29.96 -12.60
CA THR A 45 37.08 -30.45 -13.65
C THR A 45 36.14 -29.33 -14.10
N GLU A 46 35.46 -29.52 -15.23
CA GLU A 46 34.42 -28.58 -15.71
C GLU A 46 33.27 -28.46 -14.70
N ALA A 47 32.86 -29.58 -14.10
CA ALA A 47 31.81 -29.61 -13.09
C ALA A 47 32.19 -28.81 -11.83
N GLU A 48 33.42 -28.95 -11.32
CA GLU A 48 33.89 -28.15 -10.17
C GLU A 48 33.96 -26.66 -10.51
N ILE A 49 34.39 -26.30 -11.73
CA ILE A 49 34.40 -24.89 -12.17
C ILE A 49 32.97 -24.32 -12.16
N GLU A 50 31.99 -25.10 -12.63
CA GLU A 50 30.60 -24.67 -12.63
C GLU A 50 30.07 -24.51 -11.20
N GLU A 51 30.34 -25.46 -10.31
CA GLU A 51 29.98 -25.36 -8.88
C GLU A 51 30.59 -24.11 -8.22
N ILE A 52 31.86 -23.80 -8.52
CA ILE A 52 32.54 -22.59 -8.03
C ILE A 52 31.85 -21.32 -8.54
N LYS A 53 31.49 -21.27 -9.83
CA LYS A 53 30.79 -20.12 -10.42
C LYS A 53 29.41 -19.92 -9.78
N GLN A 54 28.67 -20.99 -9.54
CA GLN A 54 27.38 -20.95 -8.86
C GLN A 54 27.52 -20.44 -7.42
N ALA A 55 28.55 -20.87 -6.70
CA ALA A 55 28.84 -20.37 -5.36
C ALA A 55 29.21 -18.87 -5.34
N ASP A 56 30.01 -18.39 -6.30
CA ASP A 56 30.29 -16.94 -6.43
C ASP A 56 29.04 -16.14 -6.82
N MET A 57 28.15 -16.71 -7.64
CA MET A 57 26.86 -16.10 -7.95
C MET A 57 26.03 -15.92 -6.69
N VAL A 58 25.83 -16.99 -5.90
CA VAL A 58 25.14 -16.93 -4.60
C VAL A 58 25.76 -15.87 -3.69
N ARG A 59 27.10 -15.84 -3.57
CA ARG A 59 27.81 -14.87 -2.72
C ARG A 59 27.58 -13.42 -3.16
N LYS A 60 27.63 -13.13 -4.47
CA LYS A 60 27.29 -11.80 -5.02
C LYS A 60 25.87 -11.39 -4.71
N GLY A 61 24.91 -12.31 -4.94
CA GLY A 61 23.50 -12.04 -4.68
C GLY A 61 23.21 -11.83 -3.19
N LEU A 62 23.89 -12.58 -2.30
CA LEU A 62 23.80 -12.39 -0.86
C LEU A 62 24.25 -10.99 -0.45
N ASN A 63 25.40 -10.53 -0.93
CA ASN A 63 25.89 -9.18 -0.65
C ASN A 63 24.92 -8.09 -1.16
N LYS A 64 24.34 -8.28 -2.35
CA LYS A 64 23.30 -7.38 -2.87
C LYS A 64 22.05 -7.36 -1.98
N ALA A 65 21.59 -8.53 -1.52
CA ALA A 65 20.42 -8.65 -0.67
C ALA A 65 20.63 -8.01 0.72
N ILE A 66 21.80 -8.22 1.33
CA ILE A 66 22.17 -7.59 2.60
C ILE A 66 22.18 -6.06 2.46
N ASN A 67 22.77 -5.54 1.38
CA ASN A 67 22.73 -4.11 1.10
C ASN A 67 21.28 -3.61 0.90
N PHE A 68 20.42 -4.38 0.24
CA PHE A 68 19.01 -4.02 0.07
C PHE A 68 18.25 -3.97 1.40
N LEU A 69 18.50 -4.93 2.29
CA LEU A 69 17.93 -5.03 3.64
C LEU A 69 18.41 -3.92 4.58
N SER A 70 19.64 -3.40 4.40
CA SER A 70 20.19 -2.33 5.24
C SER A 70 19.36 -1.04 5.26
N HIS A 71 18.48 -0.82 4.27
CA HIS A 71 17.64 0.37 4.16
C HIS A 71 16.33 0.27 4.96
N ARG A 72 15.70 -0.91 4.97
CA ARG A 72 14.49 -1.23 5.74
C ARG A 72 14.25 -2.74 5.70
N VAL A 73 13.50 -3.24 6.66
CA VAL A 73 12.96 -4.61 6.63
C VAL A 73 12.18 -4.88 5.34
N ARG A 74 12.28 -6.12 4.84
CA ARG A 74 11.65 -6.59 3.60
C ARG A 74 11.07 -7.97 3.82
N SER A 75 9.97 -8.31 3.14
CA SER A 75 9.50 -9.69 3.07
C SER A 75 10.40 -10.53 2.17
N GLU A 76 10.34 -11.85 2.33
CA GLU A 76 11.03 -12.80 1.45
C GLU A 76 10.70 -12.53 -0.03
N LYS A 77 9.42 -12.30 -0.34
CA LYS A 77 8.99 -11.97 -1.70
C LYS A 77 9.61 -10.68 -2.22
N GLU A 78 9.67 -9.62 -1.41
CA GLU A 78 10.31 -8.35 -1.84
C GLU A 78 11.79 -8.57 -2.22
N ILE A 79 12.49 -9.45 -1.51
CA ILE A 79 13.89 -9.80 -1.76
C ILE A 79 14.02 -10.69 -2.99
N ARG A 80 13.15 -11.69 -3.13
CA ARG A 80 13.06 -12.55 -4.31
C ARG A 80 12.84 -11.72 -5.58
N ASP A 81 11.89 -10.79 -5.56
CA ASP A 81 11.59 -9.90 -6.68
C ASP A 81 12.76 -8.95 -6.98
N TYR A 82 13.45 -8.47 -5.95
CA TYR A 82 14.67 -7.70 -6.11
C TYR A 82 15.78 -8.52 -6.80
N LEU A 83 16.06 -9.74 -6.34
CA LEU A 83 17.10 -10.59 -6.90
C LEU A 83 16.79 -11.02 -8.34
N LYS A 84 15.52 -11.28 -8.68
CA LYS A 84 15.10 -11.51 -10.07
C LYS A 84 15.41 -10.32 -10.97
N LYS A 85 15.15 -9.09 -10.50
CA LYS A 85 15.52 -7.85 -11.23
C LYS A 85 17.03 -7.66 -11.35
N GLN A 86 17.82 -8.32 -10.51
CA GLN A 86 19.27 -8.36 -10.57
C GLN A 86 19.80 -9.49 -11.47
N GLU A 87 18.92 -10.15 -12.24
CA GLU A 87 19.24 -11.25 -13.15
C GLU A 87 19.91 -12.44 -12.45
N MET A 88 19.49 -12.69 -11.21
CA MET A 88 19.94 -13.86 -10.45
C MET A 88 19.19 -15.11 -10.88
N GLU A 89 19.90 -16.22 -11.03
CA GLU A 89 19.31 -17.51 -11.36
C GLU A 89 18.38 -18.02 -10.23
N PRO A 90 17.28 -18.72 -10.54
CA PRO A 90 16.33 -19.19 -9.53
C PRO A 90 16.97 -19.99 -8.40
N PHE A 91 17.88 -20.92 -8.71
CA PHE A 91 18.57 -21.72 -7.69
C PHE A 91 19.39 -20.82 -6.73
N ALA A 92 20.03 -19.78 -7.26
CA ALA A 92 20.83 -18.87 -6.46
C ALA A 92 19.96 -18.04 -5.53
N ILE A 93 18.78 -17.62 -6.00
CA ILE A 93 17.80 -16.90 -5.19
C ILE A 93 17.35 -17.75 -4.00
N ASP A 94 17.01 -19.01 -4.22
CA ASP A 94 16.56 -19.90 -3.14
C ASP A 94 17.65 -20.11 -2.08
N GLU A 95 18.90 -20.35 -2.51
CA GLU A 95 20.05 -20.46 -1.61
C GLU A 95 20.34 -19.16 -0.84
N ILE A 96 20.20 -18.00 -1.49
CA ILE A 96 20.37 -16.69 -0.83
C ILE A 96 19.30 -16.48 0.23
N LEU A 97 18.03 -16.74 -0.09
CA LEU A 97 16.93 -16.56 0.85
C LEU A 97 17.06 -17.48 2.05
N LYS A 98 17.46 -18.75 1.83
CA LYS A 98 17.77 -19.69 2.91
C LYS A 98 18.89 -19.16 3.81
N LYS A 99 20.01 -18.69 3.24
CA LYS A 99 21.12 -18.11 4.02
C LYS A 99 20.68 -16.88 4.81
N LEU A 100 19.86 -16.01 4.23
CA LEU A 100 19.34 -14.84 4.92
C LEU A 100 18.44 -15.23 6.10
N ALA A 101 17.61 -16.27 5.94
CA ALA A 101 16.77 -16.79 7.02
C ALA A 101 17.62 -17.44 8.12
N ASP A 102 18.62 -18.26 7.76
CA ASP A 102 19.53 -18.92 8.71
C ASP A 102 20.37 -17.92 9.53
N MET A 103 20.57 -16.70 9.01
CA MET A 103 21.27 -15.61 9.70
C MET A 103 20.33 -14.65 10.46
N ASP A 104 19.02 -14.91 10.48
CA ASP A 104 17.97 -14.04 11.03
C ASP A 104 17.88 -12.64 10.36
N TYR A 105 18.30 -12.53 9.09
CA TYR A 105 18.20 -11.27 8.32
C TYR A 105 16.80 -11.05 7.74
N ILE A 106 16.02 -12.12 7.61
CA ILE A 106 14.66 -12.09 7.08
C ILE A 106 13.74 -12.92 7.97
N ASN A 107 12.58 -12.36 8.28
CA ASN A 107 11.53 -13.02 9.02
C ASN A 107 10.19 -12.41 8.59
N ASP A 108 9.38 -13.20 7.89
CA ASP A 108 8.11 -12.73 7.34
C ASP A 108 7.08 -12.40 8.43
N VAL A 109 7.14 -13.06 9.59
CA VAL A 109 6.29 -12.74 10.76
C VAL A 109 6.65 -11.37 11.32
N GLU A 110 7.94 -11.14 11.61
CA GLU A 110 8.42 -9.85 12.12
C GLU A 110 8.13 -8.71 11.14
N PHE A 111 8.35 -8.96 9.84
CA PHE A 111 8.02 -8.01 8.79
C PHE A 111 6.52 -7.68 8.79
N ALA A 112 5.65 -8.67 8.89
CA ALA A 112 4.19 -8.50 8.88
C ALA A 112 3.70 -7.70 10.09
N GLU A 113 4.24 -7.97 11.28
CA GLU A 113 3.94 -7.21 12.50
C GLU A 113 4.38 -5.75 12.38
N LEU A 114 5.63 -5.50 11.99
CA LEU A 114 6.15 -4.14 11.87
C LEU A 114 5.41 -3.37 10.78
N TYR A 115 5.10 -4.02 9.66
CA TYR A 115 4.32 -3.40 8.58
C TYR A 115 2.93 -3.02 9.07
N THR A 116 2.21 -3.94 9.72
CA THR A 116 0.85 -3.71 10.23
C THR A 116 0.83 -2.60 11.28
N LYS A 117 1.73 -2.65 12.28
CA LYS A 117 1.89 -1.59 13.29
C LYS A 117 2.17 -0.23 12.65
N THR A 118 2.99 -0.19 11.59
CA THR A 118 3.26 1.04 10.85
C THR A 118 2.03 1.54 10.10
N GLN A 119 1.29 0.65 9.41
CA GLN A 119 0.07 1.03 8.69
C GLN A 119 -0.99 1.60 9.63
N ILE A 120 -1.21 0.97 10.79
CA ILE A 120 -2.17 1.43 11.80
C ILE A 120 -1.84 2.83 12.30
N LYS A 121 -0.55 3.12 12.54
CA LYS A 121 -0.11 4.41 13.12
C LYS A 121 -0.01 5.53 12.11
N THR A 122 0.35 5.24 10.86
CA THR A 122 0.73 6.25 9.87
C THR A 122 -0.29 6.44 8.75
N THR A 123 -1.29 5.56 8.66
CA THR A 123 -2.31 5.61 7.61
C THR A 123 -3.72 5.48 8.18
N LEU A 124 -4.72 5.76 7.35
CA LEU A 124 -6.14 5.59 7.69
C LEU A 124 -6.76 4.45 6.89
N LYS A 125 -6.00 3.36 6.68
CA LYS A 125 -6.44 2.16 5.96
C LYS A 125 -7.22 1.25 6.92
N GLY A 126 -8.26 0.61 6.38
CA GLY A 126 -8.97 -0.45 7.08
C GLY A 126 -8.22 -1.79 6.98
N PRO A 127 -8.58 -2.76 7.85
CA PRO A 127 -7.89 -4.04 7.97
C PRO A 127 -7.80 -4.81 6.64
N ARG A 128 -8.88 -4.81 5.83
CA ARG A 128 -8.89 -5.54 4.54
C ARG A 128 -7.91 -4.98 3.51
N THR A 129 -7.64 -3.68 3.58
CA THR A 129 -6.65 -3.06 2.69
C THR A 129 -5.25 -3.46 3.11
N ILE A 130 -4.98 -3.47 4.43
CA ILE A 130 -3.69 -3.91 4.98
C ILE A 130 -3.47 -5.39 4.66
N GLU A 131 -4.48 -6.24 4.87
CA GLU A 131 -4.48 -7.66 4.48
C GLU A 131 -4.11 -7.85 3.00
N ARG A 132 -4.76 -7.11 2.09
CA ARG A 132 -4.43 -7.19 0.66
C ARG A 132 -2.97 -6.78 0.39
N GLU A 133 -2.47 -5.73 1.04
CA GLU A 133 -1.08 -5.29 0.90
C GLU A 133 -0.09 -6.34 1.44
N LEU A 134 -0.43 -7.07 2.51
CA LEU A 134 0.36 -8.18 3.03
C LEU A 134 0.37 -9.37 2.05
N VAL A 135 -0.76 -9.70 1.42
CA VAL A 135 -0.85 -10.72 0.36
C VAL A 135 0.02 -10.32 -0.85
N GLU A 136 -0.04 -9.05 -1.27
CA GLU A 136 0.81 -8.52 -2.34
C GLU A 136 2.30 -8.61 -1.98
N LYS A 137 2.63 -8.63 -0.69
CA LYS A 137 3.98 -8.82 -0.15
C LYS A 137 4.37 -10.29 0.05
N GLY A 138 3.52 -11.22 -0.35
CA GLY A 138 3.80 -12.65 -0.39
C GLY A 138 3.59 -13.38 0.94
N LEU A 139 2.95 -12.73 1.92
CA LEU A 139 2.73 -13.32 3.23
C LEU A 139 1.61 -14.37 3.18
N THR A 140 1.75 -15.43 3.98
CA THR A 140 0.76 -16.50 4.06
C THR A 140 -0.48 -16.04 4.82
N ARG A 141 -1.61 -16.75 4.64
CA ARG A 141 -2.86 -16.40 5.33
C ARG A 141 -2.73 -16.53 6.84
N GLU A 142 -1.96 -17.50 7.30
CA GLU A 142 -1.71 -17.78 8.71
C GLU A 142 -1.02 -16.59 9.39
N ILE A 143 0.06 -16.06 8.78
CA ILE A 143 0.77 -14.88 9.29
C ILE A 143 -0.15 -13.66 9.27
N ILE A 144 -0.88 -13.46 8.17
CA ILE A 144 -1.79 -12.33 7.99
C ILE A 144 -2.88 -12.33 9.06
N SER A 145 -3.54 -13.47 9.29
CA SER A 145 -4.59 -13.58 10.31
C SER A 145 -4.06 -13.20 11.70
N GLN A 146 -2.87 -13.68 12.06
CA GLN A 146 -2.24 -13.37 13.35
C GLN A 146 -1.97 -11.87 13.51
N VAL A 147 -1.38 -11.19 12.51
CA VAL A 147 -1.00 -9.78 12.66
C VAL A 147 -2.17 -8.82 12.51
N ILE A 148 -3.21 -9.19 11.75
CA ILE A 148 -4.40 -8.35 11.59
C ILE A 148 -5.23 -8.30 12.88
N GLU A 149 -5.19 -9.34 13.72
CA GLU A 149 -5.82 -9.32 15.05
C GLU A 149 -5.25 -8.23 15.96
N GLU A 150 -4.00 -7.79 15.76
CA GLU A 150 -3.44 -6.65 16.50
C GLU A 150 -4.12 -5.31 16.14
N TYR A 151 -4.84 -5.23 15.02
CA TYR A 151 -5.64 -4.06 14.68
C TYR A 151 -6.96 -4.07 15.46
N SER A 152 -6.87 -3.78 16.75
CA SER A 152 -8.01 -3.73 17.68
C SER A 152 -9.19 -2.91 17.15
N ASP A 153 -10.41 -3.31 17.51
CA ASP A 153 -11.64 -2.59 17.13
C ASP A 153 -11.61 -1.10 17.53
N GLU A 154 -11.02 -0.76 18.67
CA GLU A 154 -10.84 0.63 19.12
C GLU A 154 -9.98 1.44 18.12
N ASN A 155 -8.77 0.99 17.81
CA ASN A 155 -7.92 1.61 16.80
C ASN A 155 -8.58 1.68 15.42
N GLN A 156 -9.35 0.65 15.03
CA GLN A 156 -10.08 0.66 13.76
C GLN A 156 -11.13 1.77 13.74
N LEU A 157 -11.91 1.91 14.81
CA LEU A 157 -12.91 2.96 14.95
C LEU A 157 -12.25 4.35 14.96
N GLU A 158 -11.18 4.53 15.73
CA GLU A 158 -10.44 5.80 15.81
C GLU A 158 -9.95 6.25 14.41
N ASN A 159 -9.29 5.36 13.67
CA ASN A 159 -8.79 5.65 12.32
C ASN A 159 -9.92 5.86 11.32
N ALA A 160 -11.01 5.08 11.42
CA ALA A 160 -12.20 5.26 10.59
C ALA A 160 -12.86 6.63 10.85
N THR A 161 -13.01 7.04 12.10
CA THR A 161 -13.60 8.32 12.50
C THR A 161 -12.73 9.50 12.05
N LYS A 162 -11.40 9.42 12.19
CA LYS A 162 -10.47 10.43 11.62
C LYS A 162 -10.67 10.59 10.10
N GLN A 163 -10.80 9.48 9.38
CA GLN A 163 -11.06 9.50 7.94
C GLN A 163 -12.46 10.04 7.60
N ALA A 164 -13.48 9.65 8.38
CA ALA A 164 -14.85 10.11 8.23
C ALA A 164 -14.95 11.63 8.39
N MET A 165 -14.32 12.20 9.43
CA MET A 165 -14.27 13.66 9.63
C MET A 165 -13.61 14.38 8.46
N LYS A 166 -12.55 13.81 7.85
CA LYS A 166 -11.90 14.39 6.66
C LYS A 166 -12.83 14.39 5.44
N ILE A 167 -13.63 13.34 5.26
CA ILE A 167 -14.61 13.24 4.17
C ILE A 167 -15.78 14.20 4.44
N MET A 168 -16.26 14.26 5.68
CA MET A 168 -17.34 15.14 6.13
C MET A 168 -17.01 16.59 5.81
N LYS A 169 -15.85 17.09 6.25
CA LYS A 169 -15.40 18.47 6.01
C LYS A 169 -15.35 18.84 4.53
N ARG A 170 -15.11 17.88 3.64
CA ARG A 170 -15.08 18.10 2.17
C ARG A 170 -16.46 18.05 1.52
N ASN A 171 -17.44 17.39 2.16
CA ASN A 171 -18.75 17.07 1.59
C ASN A 171 -19.93 17.62 2.40
N ASN A 172 -19.73 18.67 3.20
CA ASN A 172 -20.74 19.32 4.03
C ASN A 172 -21.84 20.11 3.27
N LYS A 173 -22.12 19.75 2.01
CA LYS A 173 -23.11 20.42 1.13
C LYS A 173 -24.29 19.53 0.77
N SER A 174 -24.32 18.32 1.33
CA SER A 174 -25.37 17.32 1.15
C SER A 174 -26.11 17.12 2.46
N ALA A 175 -27.34 16.63 2.38
CA ALA A 175 -28.10 16.21 3.55
C ALA A 175 -27.32 15.16 4.37
N LYS A 176 -27.54 15.13 5.69
CA LYS A 176 -26.82 14.27 6.64
C LYS A 176 -26.87 12.81 6.22
N LYS A 177 -28.05 12.31 5.81
CA LYS A 177 -28.23 10.93 5.34
C LYS A 177 -27.35 10.58 4.14
N MET A 178 -27.26 11.46 3.14
CA MET A 178 -26.42 11.26 1.96
C MET A 178 -24.94 11.36 2.31
N LEU A 179 -24.58 12.29 3.19
CA LEU A 179 -23.22 12.42 3.69
C LEU A 179 -22.77 11.14 4.42
N GLN A 180 -23.62 10.62 5.31
CA GLN A 180 -23.37 9.37 6.03
C GLN A 180 -23.20 8.18 5.08
N GLN A 181 -24.06 8.06 4.07
CA GLN A 181 -23.94 7.00 3.06
C GLN A 181 -22.64 7.09 2.28
N LYS A 182 -22.24 8.31 1.89
CA LYS A 182 -20.97 8.56 1.20
C LYS A 182 -19.78 8.17 2.08
N ILE A 183 -19.74 8.63 3.33
CA ILE A 183 -18.68 8.30 4.29
C ILE A 183 -18.56 6.78 4.44
N THR A 184 -19.69 6.09 4.65
CA THR A 184 -19.74 4.64 4.81
C THR A 184 -19.16 3.92 3.59
N THR A 185 -19.55 4.36 2.39
CA THR A 185 -19.08 3.78 1.12
C THR A 185 -17.57 3.97 0.93
N ASP A 186 -17.06 5.18 1.17
CA ASP A 186 -15.62 5.48 1.12
C ASP A 186 -14.82 4.64 2.13
N LEU A 187 -15.33 4.47 3.37
CA LEU A 187 -14.67 3.66 4.39
C LEU A 187 -14.64 2.17 4.03
N ILE A 188 -15.73 1.63 3.48
CA ILE A 188 -15.76 0.24 2.98
C ILE A 188 -14.73 0.06 1.86
N GLN A 189 -14.63 1.01 0.93
CA GLN A 189 -13.61 0.99 -0.13
C GLN A 189 -12.18 1.09 0.41
N LYS A 190 -12.00 1.74 1.56
CA LYS A 190 -10.75 1.76 2.32
C LYS A 190 -10.48 0.50 3.13
N GLY A 191 -11.39 -0.48 3.12
CA GLY A 191 -11.20 -1.79 3.72
C GLY A 191 -11.72 -1.94 5.15
N TYR A 192 -12.51 -0.99 5.65
CA TYR A 192 -13.20 -1.15 6.93
C TYR A 192 -14.42 -2.08 6.80
N SER A 193 -14.80 -2.72 7.91
CA SER A 193 -16.05 -3.48 7.98
C SER A 193 -17.25 -2.55 7.85
N SER A 194 -18.40 -3.10 7.45
CA SER A 194 -19.65 -2.32 7.34
C SER A 194 -20.07 -1.72 8.69
N GLU A 195 -19.82 -2.44 9.77
CA GLU A 195 -20.14 -2.02 11.13
C GLU A 195 -19.29 -0.82 11.57
N VAL A 196 -17.96 -0.93 11.49
CA VAL A 196 -17.03 0.16 11.82
C VAL A 196 -17.29 1.38 10.93
N ALA A 197 -17.53 1.16 9.63
CA ALA A 197 -17.82 2.24 8.69
C ALA A 197 -19.09 3.02 9.06
N LYS A 198 -20.15 2.33 9.50
CA LYS A 198 -21.39 2.96 9.96
C LYS A 198 -21.20 3.69 11.29
N ALA A 199 -20.52 3.08 12.24
CA ALA A 199 -20.23 3.68 13.54
C ALA A 199 -19.44 4.99 13.39
N ALA A 200 -18.33 4.95 12.65
CA ALA A 200 -17.51 6.13 12.35
C ALA A 200 -18.28 7.21 11.58
N SER A 201 -19.18 6.81 10.68
CA SER A 201 -20.03 7.73 9.93
C SER A 201 -21.03 8.45 10.82
N LEU A 202 -21.67 7.73 11.75
CA LEU A 202 -22.59 8.32 12.72
C LEU A 202 -21.85 9.26 13.66
N GLU A 203 -20.73 8.82 14.22
CA GLU A 203 -19.90 9.61 15.13
C GLU A 203 -19.42 10.91 14.47
N ALA A 204 -18.85 10.82 13.26
CA ALA A 204 -18.36 11.99 12.55
C ALA A 204 -19.46 12.98 12.17
N THR A 205 -20.71 12.54 12.06
CA THR A 205 -21.86 13.39 11.68
C THR A 205 -22.80 13.70 12.85
N ASN A 206 -22.43 13.33 14.07
CA ASN A 206 -23.30 13.44 15.23
C ASN A 206 -23.67 14.90 15.54
N GLU A 207 -22.68 15.80 15.44
CA GLU A 207 -22.83 17.23 15.69
C GLU A 207 -23.58 17.98 14.59
N LEU A 208 -23.83 17.36 13.42
CA LEU A 208 -24.65 17.98 12.37
C LEU A 208 -26.11 17.93 12.78
N ASP A 209 -26.70 19.09 13.03
CA ASP A 209 -28.10 19.21 13.45
C ASP A 209 -29.06 19.54 12.28
N MET A 210 -30.35 19.67 12.59
CA MET A 210 -31.35 20.04 11.57
C MET A 210 -31.24 21.50 11.13
N ALA A 211 -30.73 22.39 11.99
CA ALA A 211 -30.53 23.79 11.66
C ALA A 211 -29.41 23.94 10.60
N ASP A 212 -28.35 23.14 10.72
CA ASP A 212 -27.31 22.97 9.72
C ASP A 212 -27.90 22.48 8.39
N GLU A 213 -28.81 21.50 8.42
CA GLU A 213 -29.44 21.00 7.19
C GLU A 213 -30.28 22.06 6.47
N ALA A 214 -31.04 22.87 7.19
CA ALA A 214 -31.83 23.96 6.63
C ALA A 214 -30.94 25.04 6.00
N ASP A 215 -29.88 25.45 6.68
CA ASP A 215 -28.90 26.41 6.15
C ASP A 215 -28.17 25.87 4.90
N ILE A 216 -27.78 24.58 4.91
CA ILE A 216 -27.18 23.94 3.74
C ILE A 216 -28.20 23.91 2.59
N LEU A 217 -29.46 23.55 2.86
CA LEU A 217 -30.52 23.50 1.87
C LEU A 217 -30.73 24.87 1.23
N GLN A 218 -30.88 25.93 2.02
CA GLN A 218 -30.98 27.31 1.56
C GLN A 218 -29.85 27.67 0.61
N LYS A 219 -28.60 27.51 1.06
CA LYS A 219 -27.39 27.80 0.26
C LYS A 219 -27.35 26.98 -1.04
N GLN A 220 -27.85 25.75 -1.03
CA GLN A 220 -27.94 24.93 -2.23
C GLN A 220 -29.07 25.36 -3.17
N ILE A 221 -30.22 25.82 -2.65
CA ILE A 221 -31.32 26.38 -3.44
C ILE A 221 -30.82 27.61 -4.20
N GLU A 222 -30.30 28.61 -3.50
CA GLU A 222 -29.80 29.88 -4.09
C GLU A 222 -28.76 29.61 -5.19
N LYS A 223 -27.77 28.75 -4.89
CA LYS A 223 -26.73 28.36 -5.85
C LYS A 223 -27.31 27.70 -7.10
N THR A 224 -28.29 26.82 -6.92
CA THR A 224 -28.87 26.04 -8.02
C THR A 224 -29.85 26.86 -8.85
N MET A 225 -30.62 27.74 -8.22
CA MET A 225 -31.46 28.75 -8.89
C MET A 225 -30.61 29.68 -9.75
N ARG A 226 -29.52 30.24 -9.21
CA ARG A 226 -28.59 31.09 -9.98
C ARG A 226 -28.04 30.38 -11.21
N LYS A 227 -27.78 29.06 -11.12
CA LYS A 227 -27.31 28.24 -12.25
C LYS A 227 -28.42 27.98 -13.27
N ASN A 228 -29.65 27.84 -12.81
CA ASN A 228 -30.80 27.43 -13.62
C ASN A 228 -31.64 28.61 -14.17
N LYS A 229 -31.32 29.86 -13.82
CA LYS A 229 -32.00 31.09 -14.27
C LYS A 229 -32.22 31.22 -15.79
N ARG A 230 -31.35 30.58 -16.59
CA ARG A 230 -31.44 30.60 -18.06
C ARG A 230 -32.60 29.77 -18.63
N TYR A 231 -33.29 29.01 -17.79
CA TYR A 231 -34.39 28.14 -18.20
C TYR A 231 -35.72 28.79 -17.82
N LYS A 232 -36.78 28.43 -18.56
CA LYS A 232 -38.16 28.82 -18.19
C LYS A 232 -38.48 28.40 -16.74
N PRO A 233 -39.32 29.16 -16.00
CA PRO A 233 -39.57 28.94 -14.57
C PRO A 233 -39.84 27.48 -14.17
N SER A 234 -40.74 26.79 -14.89
CA SER A 234 -41.05 25.37 -14.63
C SER A 234 -39.84 24.43 -14.78
N VAL A 235 -39.04 24.62 -15.84
CA VAL A 235 -37.83 23.83 -16.08
C VAL A 235 -36.74 24.17 -15.06
N ALA A 236 -36.61 25.44 -14.67
CA ALA A 236 -35.68 25.89 -13.65
C ALA A 236 -36.01 25.28 -12.27
N LYS A 237 -37.30 25.27 -11.89
CA LYS A 237 -37.80 24.61 -10.68
C LYS A 237 -37.51 23.12 -10.68
N GLN A 238 -37.87 22.42 -11.76
CA GLN A 238 -37.64 20.98 -11.88
C GLN A 238 -36.15 20.62 -11.75
N LYS A 239 -35.27 21.31 -12.50
CA LYS A 239 -33.82 21.07 -12.44
C LYS A 239 -33.23 21.37 -11.06
N THR A 240 -33.80 22.35 -10.36
CA THR A 240 -33.37 22.70 -9.00
C THR A 240 -33.74 21.60 -8.01
N ILE A 241 -35.00 21.17 -8.03
CA ILE A 241 -35.47 20.05 -7.20
C ILE A 241 -34.65 18.78 -7.47
N THR A 242 -34.47 18.40 -8.73
CA THR A 242 -33.66 17.21 -9.09
C THR A 242 -32.22 17.31 -8.57
N SER A 243 -31.58 18.48 -8.69
CA SER A 243 -30.21 18.66 -8.19
C SER A 243 -30.12 18.62 -6.66
N LEU A 244 -31.16 19.03 -5.93
CA LEU A 244 -31.21 18.94 -4.46
C LEU A 244 -31.49 17.51 -4.02
N MET A 245 -32.38 16.79 -4.70
CA MET A 245 -32.61 15.36 -4.46
C MET A 245 -31.35 14.52 -4.67
N GLN A 246 -30.54 14.85 -5.69
CA GLN A 246 -29.22 14.22 -5.90
C GLN A 246 -28.24 14.47 -4.75
N LYS A 247 -28.46 15.53 -3.94
CA LYS A 247 -27.68 15.82 -2.72
C LYS A 247 -28.32 15.23 -1.46
N GLY A 248 -29.39 14.44 -1.59
CA GLY A 248 -30.03 13.71 -0.51
C GLY A 248 -31.17 14.43 0.20
N PHE A 249 -31.52 15.66 -0.20
CA PHE A 249 -32.69 16.34 0.36
C PHE A 249 -33.96 15.66 -0.14
N SER A 250 -34.89 15.38 0.78
CA SER A 250 -36.17 14.75 0.41
C SER A 250 -37.03 15.73 -0.40
N TYR A 251 -37.88 15.20 -1.29
CA TYR A 251 -38.79 16.03 -2.07
C TYR A 251 -39.69 16.87 -1.16
N ASP A 252 -40.23 16.25 -0.11
CA ASP A 252 -41.13 16.92 0.84
C ASP A 252 -40.42 18.06 1.56
N THR A 253 -39.21 17.82 2.08
CA THR A 253 -38.38 18.86 2.70
C THR A 253 -38.11 20.03 1.74
N ILE A 254 -37.80 19.73 0.47
CA ILE A 254 -37.56 20.77 -0.53
C ILE A 254 -38.84 21.57 -0.79
N GLN A 255 -39.99 20.92 -0.99
CA GLN A 255 -41.25 21.61 -1.26
C GLN A 255 -41.70 22.45 -0.07
N SER A 256 -41.68 21.90 1.15
CA SER A 256 -41.98 22.63 2.37
C SER A 256 -41.11 23.88 2.48
N TYR A 257 -39.80 23.74 2.28
CA TYR A 257 -38.88 24.87 2.34
C TYR A 257 -39.19 25.95 1.29
N LEU A 258 -39.47 25.55 0.03
CA LEU A 258 -39.83 26.48 -1.04
C LEU A 258 -41.14 27.22 -0.75
N THR A 259 -42.14 26.52 -0.19
CA THR A 259 -43.44 27.10 0.15
C THR A 259 -43.34 28.02 1.37
N GLU A 260 -42.68 27.60 2.44
CA GLU A 260 -42.54 28.36 3.69
C GLU A 260 -41.74 29.66 3.52
N ASN A 261 -40.78 29.67 2.58
CA ASN A 261 -39.94 30.84 2.29
C ASN A 261 -40.38 31.59 1.02
N GLU A 262 -41.57 31.29 0.48
CA GLU A 262 -42.16 31.94 -0.71
C GLU A 262 -41.19 32.03 -1.91
N ILE A 263 -40.35 30.99 -2.10
CA ILE A 263 -39.29 31.00 -3.11
C ILE A 263 -39.90 30.78 -4.50
N SER A 264 -40.02 31.87 -5.27
CA SER A 264 -40.49 31.84 -6.65
C SER A 264 -39.36 31.62 -7.67
N PHE A 265 -39.69 30.96 -8.78
CA PHE A 265 -38.81 30.79 -9.95
C PHE A 265 -39.20 31.71 -11.11
N GLU A 266 -40.21 32.55 -10.92
CA GLU A 266 -40.64 33.58 -11.86
C GLU A 266 -39.74 34.82 -11.67
N GLU A 267 -39.35 35.48 -12.77
CA GLU A 267 -38.62 36.75 -12.67
C GLU A 267 -39.61 37.80 -12.12
N GLU A 268 -39.28 38.46 -11.01
CA GLU A 268 -39.96 39.71 -10.66
C GLU A 268 -39.66 40.72 -11.78
N GLU A 269 -40.71 41.15 -12.50
CA GLU A 269 -40.64 42.15 -13.57
C GLU A 269 -40.10 43.51 -13.09
#